data_AF-A0A7C4QET1-F1
#
_entry.id   AF-A0A7C4QET1-F1
#
_cell.length_a   1.000
_cell.length_b   1.000
_cell.length_c   1.000
_cell.angle_alpha   90.00
_cell.angle_beta   90.00
_cell.angle_gamma   90.00
#
_symmetry.space_group_name_H-M   'P 1'
#
loop_
_entity.id
_entity.type
_entity.pdbx_description
1 polymer ?
#
loop_
_entity_poly.entity_id
_entity_poly.type
_entity_poly.pdbx_seq_one_letter_code
_entity_poly.pdbx_strand_id
1 'polypeptide(L)'
;MNEQKIESKKRKASFKTVIENNPVKICLIITVIAAICIATGFILKNPLIMILGLIPAALYEAYRTWGITTKAASIILLLCLVLQIILIVFNINYDISKIIGISKKYISGYMLPLMDLKTLITIVIIFLSMILLLRTIGFYTKWLSIILIIGCLCVIYVLYPVQFYNLVKNAFKLFGFHI
;
A
#
# COMPACT_ATOMS: atom_id res chain seq x y z
N MET A 1 -21.43 -32.19 5.88
CA MET A 1 -20.71 -31.03 6.48
C MET A 1 -19.23 -31.31 6.79
N ASN A 2 -18.79 -32.56 6.99
CA ASN A 2 -17.37 -32.88 7.26
C ASN A 2 -16.45 -32.94 6.03
N GLU A 3 -16.96 -33.35 4.86
CA GLU A 3 -16.11 -33.52 3.65
C GLU A 3 -15.58 -32.19 3.09
N GLN A 4 -16.41 -31.14 3.04
CA GLN A 4 -15.95 -29.81 2.62
C GLN A 4 -14.91 -29.20 3.58
N LYS A 5 -14.98 -29.57 4.87
CA LYS A 5 -14.00 -29.14 5.88
C LYS A 5 -12.64 -29.84 5.69
N ILE A 6 -12.66 -31.09 5.23
CA ILE A 6 -11.46 -31.88 4.95
C ILE A 6 -10.82 -31.42 3.63
N GLU A 7 -11.61 -31.17 2.60
CA GLU A 7 -11.11 -30.64 1.32
C GLU A 7 -10.52 -29.23 1.46
N SER A 8 -11.17 -28.33 2.20
CA SER A 8 -10.63 -26.99 2.43
C SER A 8 -9.32 -27.04 3.23
N LYS A 9 -9.18 -28.00 4.16
CA LYS A 9 -7.95 -28.23 4.91
C LYS A 9 -6.83 -28.80 4.02
N LYS A 10 -7.13 -29.76 3.14
CA LYS A 10 -6.20 -30.27 2.12
C LYS A 10 -5.78 -29.21 1.11
N ARG A 11 -6.71 -28.38 0.62
CA ARG A 11 -6.41 -27.25 -0.28
C ARG A 11 -5.52 -26.22 0.39
N LYS A 12 -5.78 -25.85 1.65
CA LYS A 12 -4.91 -24.95 2.42
C LYS A 12 -3.51 -25.55 2.63
N ALA A 13 -3.41 -26.85 2.90
CA ALA A 13 -2.13 -27.54 3.06
C ALA A 13 -1.33 -27.61 1.75
N SER A 14 -1.98 -27.96 0.63
CA SER A 14 -1.38 -28.01 -0.70
C SER A 14 -0.96 -26.62 -1.21
N PHE A 15 -1.78 -25.60 -0.96
CA PHE A 15 -1.42 -24.23 -1.30
C PHE A 15 -0.21 -23.74 -0.48
N LYS A 16 -0.14 -24.12 0.80
CA LYS A 16 0.99 -23.80 1.67
C LYS A 16 2.31 -24.41 1.15
N THR A 17 2.30 -25.67 0.74
CA THR A 17 3.50 -26.36 0.23
C THR A 17 3.96 -25.82 -1.12
N VAL A 18 3.04 -25.45 -2.02
CA VAL A 18 3.38 -24.77 -3.28
C VAL A 18 4.02 -23.40 -3.02
N ILE A 19 3.51 -22.68 -2.02
CA ILE A 19 4.08 -21.36 -1.65
C ILE A 19 5.52 -21.49 -1.11
N GLU A 20 5.77 -22.54 -0.33
CA GLU A 20 7.03 -22.74 0.37
C GLU A 20 8.14 -23.29 -0.55
N ASN A 21 7.78 -24.07 -1.58
CA ASN A 21 8.74 -24.74 -2.45
C ASN A 21 9.50 -23.82 -3.42
N ASN A 22 9.07 -22.58 -3.69
CA ASN A 22 9.79 -21.63 -4.57
C ASN A 22 9.38 -20.14 -4.33
N PRO A 23 9.90 -19.46 -3.29
CA PRO A 23 9.48 -18.09 -2.96
C PRO A 23 9.81 -17.05 -4.04
N VAL A 24 10.86 -17.29 -4.84
CA VAL A 24 11.26 -16.42 -5.97
C VAL A 24 10.16 -16.35 -7.03
N LYS A 25 9.62 -17.51 -7.44
CA LYS A 25 8.65 -17.60 -8.53
C LYS A 25 7.38 -16.83 -8.19
N ILE A 26 6.93 -16.93 -6.94
CA ILE A 26 5.73 -16.26 -6.44
C ILE A 26 5.94 -14.75 -6.38
N CYS A 27 7.09 -14.32 -5.86
CA CYS A 27 7.47 -12.91 -5.84
C CYS A 27 7.48 -12.32 -7.25
N LEU A 28 8.02 -13.06 -8.22
CA LEU A 28 8.07 -12.65 -9.62
C LEU A 28 6.67 -12.57 -10.24
N ILE A 29 5.82 -13.58 -10.05
CA ILE A 29 4.43 -13.58 -10.54
C ILE A 29 3.66 -12.39 -9.96
N ILE A 30 3.75 -12.16 -8.64
CA ILE A 30 3.10 -11.04 -7.98
C ILE A 30 3.62 -9.71 -8.51
N THR A 31 4.94 -9.59 -8.73
CA THR A 31 5.55 -8.39 -9.30
C THR A 31 5.03 -8.10 -10.70
N VAL A 32 4.94 -9.12 -11.56
CA VAL A 32 4.41 -8.99 -12.92
C VAL A 32 2.95 -8.57 -12.90
N ILE A 33 2.12 -9.19 -12.06
CA ILE A 33 0.72 -8.81 -11.90
C ILE A 33 0.60 -7.36 -11.43
N ALA A 34 1.35 -6.97 -10.39
CA ALA A 34 1.35 -5.61 -9.86
C ALA A 34 1.80 -4.60 -10.94
N ALA A 35 2.87 -4.90 -11.67
CA ALA A 35 3.38 -4.04 -12.74
C ALA A 35 2.36 -3.85 -13.86
N ILE A 36 1.68 -4.92 -14.30
CA ILE A 36 0.62 -4.84 -15.30
C ILE A 36 -0.52 -3.96 -14.77
N CYS A 37 -1.03 -4.24 -13.56
CA CYS A 37 -2.12 -3.45 -12.98
C CYS A 37 -1.76 -1.96 -12.79
N ILE A 38 -0.51 -1.65 -12.39
CA ILE A 38 -0.03 -0.28 -12.28
C ILE A 38 0.01 0.38 -13.66
N ALA A 39 0.60 -0.28 -14.67
CA ALA A 39 0.69 0.25 -16.02
C ALA A 39 -0.69 0.49 -16.64
N THR A 40 -1.59 -0.50 -16.58
CA THR A 40 -2.96 -0.39 -17.11
C THR A 40 -3.76 0.67 -16.35
N GLY A 41 -3.64 0.71 -15.01
CA GLY A 41 -4.27 1.73 -14.20
C GLY A 41 -3.77 3.14 -14.51
N PHE A 42 -2.49 3.29 -14.87
CA PHE A 42 -1.90 4.58 -15.24
C PHE A 42 -2.42 5.07 -16.59
N ILE A 43 -2.46 4.19 -17.59
CA ILE A 43 -3.00 4.49 -18.93
C ILE A 43 -4.48 4.85 -18.84
N LEU A 44 -5.26 4.08 -18.08
CA LEU A 44 -6.70 4.29 -17.92
C LEU A 44 -7.03 5.39 -16.90
N LYS A 45 -6.03 6.00 -16.25
CA LYS A 45 -6.18 6.94 -15.12
C LYS A 45 -7.12 6.42 -14.04
N ASN A 46 -7.14 5.09 -13.84
CA ASN A 46 -8.01 4.43 -12.88
C ASN A 46 -7.19 3.92 -11.68
N PRO A 47 -7.22 4.62 -10.54
CA PRO A 47 -6.43 4.26 -9.37
C PRO A 47 -6.90 2.94 -8.73
N LEU A 48 -8.14 2.51 -8.98
CA LEU A 48 -8.69 1.29 -8.41
C LEU A 48 -7.98 0.05 -8.97
N ILE A 49 -7.67 0.04 -10.27
CA ILE A 49 -6.93 -1.05 -10.91
C ILE A 49 -5.53 -1.18 -10.31
N MET A 50 -4.86 -0.06 -10.05
CA MET A 50 -3.54 -0.04 -9.43
C MET A 50 -3.58 -0.66 -8.03
N ILE A 51 -4.54 -0.23 -7.19
CA ILE A 51 -4.66 -0.71 -5.81
C ILE A 51 -5.02 -2.19 -5.78
N LEU A 52 -5.91 -2.66 -6.65
CA LEU A 52 -6.22 -4.08 -6.78
C LEU A 52 -4.97 -4.91 -7.12
N GLY A 53 -4.10 -4.39 -7.99
CA GLY A 53 -2.82 -5.00 -8.32
C GLY A 53 -1.82 -5.08 -7.17
N LEU A 54 -1.95 -4.19 -6.18
CA LEU A 54 -1.10 -4.19 -4.98
C LEU A 54 -1.58 -5.16 -3.89
N ILE A 55 -2.84 -5.59 -3.92
CA ILE A 55 -3.39 -6.52 -2.90
C ILE A 55 -2.61 -7.84 -2.86
N PRO A 56 -2.33 -8.54 -3.99
CA PRO A 56 -1.55 -9.77 -3.96
C PRO A 56 -0.18 -9.60 -3.30
N ALA A 57 0.46 -8.44 -3.49
CA ALA A 57 1.71 -8.10 -2.84
C ALA A 57 1.52 -7.98 -1.31
N ALA A 58 0.60 -7.12 -0.86
CA ALA A 58 0.33 -6.95 0.56
C ALA A 58 -0.09 -8.26 1.27
N LEU A 59 -0.88 -9.10 0.60
CA LEU A 59 -1.27 -10.42 1.12
C LEU A 59 -0.08 -11.36 1.29
N TYR A 60 0.79 -11.43 0.29
CA TYR A 60 1.97 -12.30 0.36
C TYR A 60 2.96 -11.82 1.43
N GLU A 61 3.09 -10.50 1.59
CA GLU A 61 3.89 -9.92 2.68
C GLU A 61 3.33 -10.31 4.05
N ALA A 62 2.02 -10.13 4.28
CA ALA A 62 1.37 -10.46 5.54
C ALA A 62 1.49 -11.94 5.90
N TYR A 63 1.45 -12.81 4.88
CA TYR A 63 1.66 -14.25 5.04
C TYR A 63 3.10 -14.61 5.44
N ARG A 64 4.11 -13.92 4.88
CA ARG A 64 5.54 -14.24 5.09
C ARG A 64 6.17 -13.56 6.31
N THR A 65 5.54 -12.52 6.86
CA THR A 65 6.05 -11.80 8.03
C THR A 65 5.81 -12.56 9.35
N TRP A 66 6.89 -12.78 10.11
CA TRP A 66 6.85 -13.53 11.38
C TRP A 66 7.00 -12.66 12.64
N GLY A 67 7.60 -11.47 12.55
CA GLY A 67 7.80 -10.61 13.71
C GLY A 67 6.49 -10.00 14.20
N ILE A 68 6.29 -9.85 15.51
CA ILE A 68 5.03 -9.34 16.09
C ILE A 68 4.69 -7.95 15.53
N THR A 69 5.67 -7.05 15.53
CA THR A 69 5.51 -5.67 15.07
C THR A 69 5.46 -5.55 13.55
N THR A 70 6.25 -6.35 12.81
CA THR A 70 6.24 -6.35 11.34
C THR A 70 5.00 -7.04 10.78
N LYS A 71 4.49 -8.07 11.45
CA LYS A 71 3.22 -8.72 11.10
C LYS A 71 2.04 -7.79 11.33
N ALA A 72 2.03 -7.05 12.45
CA ALA A 72 1.03 -6.01 12.69
C ALA A 72 1.10 -4.94 11.58
N ALA A 73 2.28 -4.44 11.24
CA ALA A 73 2.45 -3.47 10.16
C ALA A 73 1.95 -4.00 8.82
N SER A 74 2.24 -5.25 8.46
CA SER A 74 1.78 -5.82 7.19
C SER A 74 0.25 -6.05 7.15
N ILE A 75 -0.36 -6.45 8.27
CA ILE A 75 -1.82 -6.57 8.37
C ILE A 75 -2.50 -5.20 8.30
N ILE A 76 -1.96 -4.20 9.01
CA ILE A 76 -2.48 -2.83 8.97
C ILE A 76 -2.35 -2.26 7.57
N LEU A 77 -1.23 -2.50 6.88
CA LEU A 77 -1.03 -2.11 5.48
C LEU A 77 -2.12 -2.69 4.58
N LEU A 78 -2.39 -4.00 4.70
CA LEU A 78 -3.45 -4.66 3.96
C LEU A 78 -4.83 -4.04 4.26
N LEU A 79 -5.12 -3.78 5.54
CA LEU A 79 -6.37 -3.14 5.96
C LEU A 79 -6.50 -1.73 5.36
N CYS A 80 -5.42 -0.95 5.32
CA CYS A 80 -5.38 0.36 4.70
C CYS A 80 -5.65 0.29 3.19
N LEU A 81 -5.10 -0.69 2.47
CA LEU A 81 -5.40 -0.90 1.04
C LEU A 81 -6.88 -1.21 0.83
N VAL A 82 -7.46 -2.09 1.66
CA VAL A 82 -8.90 -2.42 1.59
C VAL A 82 -9.76 -1.19 1.88
N LEU A 83 -9.41 -0.42 2.91
CA LEU A 83 -10.11 0.82 3.25
C LEU A 83 -10.01 1.85 2.11
N GLN A 84 -8.86 1.93 1.45
CA GLN A 84 -8.66 2.83 0.32
C GLN A 84 -9.55 2.45 -0.87
N ILE A 85 -9.72 1.15 -1.16
CA ILE A 85 -10.66 0.67 -2.19
C ILE A 85 -12.07 1.11 -1.86
N ILE A 86 -12.51 0.92 -0.61
CA ILE A 86 -13.84 1.34 -0.14
C ILE A 86 -14.01 2.85 -0.41
N LEU A 87 -13.07 3.70 0.01
CA LEU A 87 -13.18 5.15 -0.19
C LEU A 87 -13.23 5.56 -1.67
N ILE A 88 -12.54 4.84 -2.55
CA ILE A 88 -12.56 5.11 -4.00
C ILE A 88 -13.89 4.65 -4.60
N VAL A 89 -14.37 3.44 -4.29
CA VAL A 89 -15.63 2.89 -4.81
C VAL A 89 -16.83 3.73 -4.37
N PHE A 90 -16.89 4.11 -3.10
CA PHE A 90 -17.97 4.95 -2.58
C PHE A 90 -17.80 6.45 -2.92
N ASN A 91 -16.75 6.80 -3.67
CA ASN A 91 -16.39 8.16 -4.06
C ASN A 91 -16.45 9.19 -2.91
N ILE A 92 -15.99 8.76 -1.74
CA ILE A 92 -16.09 9.57 -0.52
C ILE A 92 -14.89 10.53 -0.49
N ASN A 93 -15.15 11.81 -0.76
CA ASN A 93 -14.17 12.89 -0.64
C ASN A 93 -14.33 13.57 0.73
N TYR A 94 -13.80 12.92 1.76
CA TYR A 94 -13.68 13.54 3.08
C TYR A 94 -12.41 14.38 3.12
N ASP A 95 -12.61 15.69 3.03
CA ASP A 95 -11.59 16.68 3.35
C ASP A 95 -11.47 16.75 4.88
N ILE A 96 -10.28 16.45 5.38
CA ILE A 96 -9.97 16.47 6.81
C ILE A 96 -10.19 17.88 7.40
N SER A 97 -10.14 18.93 6.56
CA SER A 97 -10.49 20.33 6.92
C SER A 97 -11.87 20.44 7.55
N LYS A 98 -12.86 19.72 7.00
CA LYS A 98 -14.25 19.83 7.44
C LYS A 98 -14.50 19.13 8.77
N ILE A 99 -13.76 18.05 9.05
CA ILE A 99 -13.89 17.27 10.28
C ILE A 99 -13.20 17.98 11.45
N ILE A 100 -12.06 18.63 11.19
CA ILE A 100 -11.28 19.31 12.23
C ILE A 100 -11.81 20.74 12.47
N GLY A 101 -12.69 21.27 11.61
CA GLY A 101 -13.27 22.62 11.76
C GLY A 101 -12.26 23.75 11.56
N ILE A 102 -11.06 23.43 11.08
CA ILE A 102 -9.94 24.35 10.90
C ILE A 102 -9.54 24.26 9.43
N SER A 103 -9.67 25.35 8.67
CA SER A 103 -9.36 25.42 7.24
C SER A 103 -7.85 25.42 6.95
N LYS A 104 -7.02 25.74 7.94
CA LYS A 104 -5.55 25.75 7.89
C LYS A 104 -5.00 25.44 9.28
N LYS A 105 -4.39 24.28 9.48
CA LYS A 105 -3.77 23.95 10.76
C LYS A 105 -2.32 24.44 10.76
N TYR A 106 -2.06 25.49 11.52
CA TYR A 106 -0.69 25.95 11.82
C TYR A 106 -0.04 24.93 12.75
N ILE A 107 0.91 24.16 12.23
CA ILE A 107 1.78 23.31 13.04
C ILE A 107 3.22 23.69 12.68
N SER A 108 3.96 24.19 13.69
CA SER A 108 5.40 24.46 13.58
C SER A 108 5.80 25.46 12.45
N GLY A 109 5.03 26.54 12.27
CA GLY A 109 5.38 27.63 11.33
C GLY A 109 5.06 27.39 9.85
N TYR A 110 4.48 26.25 9.49
CA TYR A 110 4.08 25.93 8.12
C TYR A 110 2.56 25.80 7.99
N MET A 111 1.99 26.39 6.93
CA MET A 111 0.60 26.15 6.53
C MET A 111 0.53 24.78 5.86
N LEU A 112 0.07 23.75 6.59
CA LEU A 112 -0.25 22.47 5.99
C LEU A 112 -1.66 22.54 5.40
N PRO A 113 -1.85 22.47 4.07
CA PRO A 113 -3.17 22.23 3.50
C PRO A 113 -3.63 20.87 4.03
N LEU A 114 -4.81 20.87 4.65
CA LEU A 114 -5.40 19.61 5.10
C LEU A 114 -5.67 18.76 3.87
N MET A 115 -5.24 17.52 3.98
CA MET A 115 -5.18 16.60 2.86
C MET A 115 -6.45 15.77 2.81
N ASP A 116 -6.88 15.34 1.62
CA ASP A 116 -7.97 14.40 1.49
C ASP A 116 -7.65 13.08 2.20
N LEU A 117 -8.69 12.47 2.80
CA LEU A 117 -8.57 11.21 3.54
C LEU A 117 -7.93 10.09 2.69
N LYS A 118 -8.23 10.06 1.39
CA LYS A 118 -7.65 9.11 0.42
C LYS A 118 -6.12 9.22 0.37
N THR A 119 -5.61 10.45 0.31
CA THR A 119 -4.16 10.70 0.23
C THR A 119 -3.49 10.42 1.58
N LEU A 120 -4.14 10.78 2.70
CA LEU A 120 -3.63 10.43 4.03
C LEU A 120 -3.44 8.92 4.18
N ILE A 121 -4.45 8.13 3.81
CA ILE A 121 -4.37 6.66 3.86
C ILE A 121 -3.24 6.15 2.96
N THR A 122 -3.07 6.75 1.78
CA THR A 122 -1.98 6.36 0.87
C THR A 122 -0.60 6.66 1.46
N ILE A 123 -0.44 7.79 2.16
CA ILE A 123 0.80 8.14 2.87
C ILE A 123 1.07 7.15 4.00
N VAL A 124 0.04 6.77 4.77
CA VAL A 124 0.16 5.76 5.83
C VAL A 124 0.64 4.44 5.23
N ILE A 125 0.11 4.01 4.08
CA ILE A 125 0.57 2.79 3.39
C ILE A 125 2.05 2.90 2.99
N ILE A 126 2.47 4.04 2.42
CA ILE A 126 3.88 4.28 2.05
C ILE A 126 4.78 4.20 3.28
N PHE A 127 4.36 4.84 4.38
CA PHE A 127 5.11 4.85 5.63
C PHE A 127 5.22 3.45 6.25
N LEU A 128 4.12 2.68 6.28
CA LEU A 128 4.14 1.29 6.73
C LEU A 128 5.01 0.41 5.85
N SER A 129 4.94 0.58 4.52
CA SER A 129 5.79 -0.13 3.56
C SER A 129 7.27 0.20 3.79
N MET A 130 7.59 1.46 4.09
CA MET A 130 8.94 1.89 4.41
C MET A 130 9.45 1.27 5.72
N ILE A 131 8.62 1.21 6.76
CA ILE A 131 8.96 0.51 8.01
C ILE A 131 9.23 -0.97 7.75
N LEU A 132 8.40 -1.64 6.94
CA LEU A 132 8.57 -3.05 6.59
C LEU A 132 9.89 -3.27 5.83
N LEU A 133 10.21 -2.37 4.89
CA LEU A 133 11.46 -2.39 4.14
C LEU A 133 12.70 -2.25 5.02
N LEU A 134 12.66 -1.35 6.01
CA LEU A 134 13.80 -1.10 6.90
C LEU A 134 13.96 -2.18 7.98
N ARG A 135 12.84 -2.72 8.49
CA ARG A 135 12.86 -3.63 9.65
C ARG A 135 12.94 -5.10 9.26
N THR A 136 12.59 -5.48 8.03
CA THR A 136 12.55 -6.88 7.62
C THR A 136 13.89 -7.30 7.02
N ILE A 137 14.46 -8.41 7.52
CA ILE A 137 15.76 -8.94 7.04
C ILE A 137 15.60 -9.71 5.72
N GLY A 138 14.40 -10.22 5.41
CA GLY A 138 14.13 -11.01 4.22
C GLY A 138 14.27 -10.23 2.91
N PHE A 139 15.08 -10.76 1.98
CA PHE A 139 15.28 -10.17 0.66
C PHE A 139 13.96 -10.02 -0.13
N TYR A 140 13.13 -11.07 -0.14
CA TYR A 140 11.86 -11.07 -0.88
C TYR A 140 10.81 -10.11 -0.31
N THR A 141 10.78 -9.95 1.01
CA THR A 141 9.89 -8.99 1.66
C THR A 141 10.31 -7.56 1.32
N LYS A 142 11.62 -7.25 1.34
CA LYS A 142 12.12 -5.94 0.91
C LYS A 142 11.74 -5.63 -0.54
N TRP A 143 11.89 -6.61 -1.43
CA TRP A 143 11.48 -6.46 -2.83
C TRP A 143 9.99 -6.13 -2.96
N LEU A 144 9.12 -6.85 -2.26
CA LEU A 144 7.68 -6.57 -2.27
C LEU A 144 7.33 -5.19 -1.70
N SER A 145 7.96 -4.78 -0.60
CA SER A 145 7.74 -3.46 -0.01
C SER A 145 8.14 -2.33 -0.97
N ILE A 146 9.18 -2.51 -1.79
CA ILE A 146 9.55 -1.53 -2.85
C ILE A 146 8.40 -1.38 -3.86
N ILE A 147 7.82 -2.49 -4.32
CA ILE A 147 6.72 -2.47 -5.28
C ILE A 147 5.50 -1.76 -4.69
N LEU A 148 5.19 -2.00 -3.41
CA LEU A 148 4.11 -1.31 -2.71
C LEU A 148 4.35 0.20 -2.65
N ILE A 149 5.57 0.63 -2.32
CA ILE A 149 5.93 2.06 -2.30
C ILE A 149 5.75 2.68 -3.69
N ILE A 150 6.31 2.06 -4.73
CA ILE A 150 6.22 2.56 -6.11
C ILE A 150 4.75 2.62 -6.56
N GLY A 151 3.99 1.56 -6.33
CA GLY A 151 2.57 1.51 -6.70
C GLY A 151 1.76 2.59 -5.98
N CYS A 152 2.00 2.82 -4.69
CA CYS A 152 1.34 3.91 -3.96
C CYS A 152 1.72 5.30 -4.47
N LEU A 153 2.98 5.52 -4.84
CA LEU A 153 3.39 6.78 -5.48
C LEU A 153 2.65 7.01 -6.80
N CYS A 154 2.51 5.97 -7.63
CA CYS A 154 1.71 6.03 -8.85
C CYS A 154 0.23 6.34 -8.56
N VAL A 155 -0.35 5.73 -7.54
CA VAL A 155 -1.73 5.98 -7.11
C VAL A 155 -1.93 7.44 -6.68
N ILE A 156 -1.03 8.00 -5.87
CA ILE A 156 -1.12 9.42 -5.44
C ILE A 156 -1.00 10.34 -6.66
N TYR A 157 -0.07 10.05 -7.57
CA TYR A 157 0.13 10.86 -8.78
C TYR A 157 -1.14 10.92 -9.64
N VAL A 158 -1.83 9.79 -9.82
CA VAL A 158 -3.08 9.73 -10.61
C VAL A 158 -4.26 10.38 -9.89
N LEU A 159 -4.38 10.20 -8.58
CA LEU A 159 -5.48 10.77 -7.80
C LEU A 159 -5.35 12.29 -7.61
N TYR A 160 -4.14 12.78 -7.33
CA TYR A 160 -3.89 14.12 -6.81
C TYR A 160 -2.51 14.65 -7.24
N PRO A 161 -2.33 15.02 -8.52
CA PRO A 161 -1.01 15.37 -9.08
C PRO A 161 -0.37 16.60 -8.43
N VAL A 162 -1.18 17.58 -7.99
CA VAL A 162 -0.69 18.80 -7.34
C VAL A 162 -0.21 18.50 -5.90
N GLN A 163 -0.99 17.73 -5.15
CA GLN A 163 -0.64 17.32 -3.79
C GLN A 163 0.59 16.41 -3.79
N PHE A 164 0.73 15.56 -4.81
CA PHE A 164 1.93 14.73 -5.02
C PHE A 164 3.21 15.59 -5.11
N TYR A 165 3.20 16.61 -5.97
CA TYR A 165 4.37 17.50 -6.13
C TYR A 165 4.78 18.14 -4.81
N ASN A 166 3.80 18.65 -4.05
CA ASN A 166 4.05 19.25 -2.74
C ASN A 166 4.60 18.24 -1.71
N LEU A 167 4.09 17.01 -1.72
CA LEU A 167 4.58 15.93 -0.83
C LEU A 167 6.02 15.55 -1.14
N VAL A 168 6.35 15.35 -2.42
CA VAL A 168 7.70 15.01 -2.85
C VAL A 168 8.65 16.16 -2.50
N LYS A 169 8.29 17.40 -2.83
CA LYS A 169 9.10 18.58 -2.50
C LYS A 169 9.36 18.72 -1.00
N ASN A 170 8.32 18.54 -0.18
CA ASN A 170 8.45 18.63 1.29
C ASN A 170 9.29 17.48 1.85
N ALA A 171 9.13 16.27 1.33
CA ALA A 171 9.94 15.13 1.73
C ALA A 171 11.43 15.38 1.42
N PHE A 172 11.76 15.82 0.20
CA PHE A 172 13.14 16.16 -0.17
C PHE A 172 13.73 17.26 0.72
N LYS A 173 12.96 18.32 1.02
CA LYS A 173 13.38 19.40 1.92
C LYS A 173 13.66 18.88 3.34
N LEU A 174 12.84 17.95 3.84
CA LEU A 174 13.03 17.32 5.16
C LEU A 174 14.33 16.50 5.22
N PHE A 175 14.71 15.86 4.11
CA PHE A 175 15.96 15.11 3.97
C PHE A 175 17.18 15.99 3.64
N GLY A 176 17.03 17.32 3.64
CA GLY A 176 18.14 18.27 3.43
C GLY A 176 18.54 18.49 1.96
N PHE A 177 17.78 17.94 1.01
CA PHE A 177 18.00 18.18 -0.41
C PHE A 177 17.13 19.36 -0.88
N HIS A 178 17.78 20.44 -1.33
CA HIS A 178 17.12 21.55 -1.99
C HIS A 178 16.90 21.22 -3.48
N ILE A 179 15.63 21.00 -3.86
CA ILE A 179 15.14 20.93 -5.24
C ILE A 179 14.04 21.98 -5.43
#